data_AF-A0A7V9R9Q4-F1
#
_entry.id   AF-A0A7V9R9Q4-F1
#
_cell.length_a   1.000
_cell.length_b   1.000
_cell.length_c   1.000
_cell.angle_alpha   90.00
_cell.angle_beta   90.00
_cell.angle_gamma   90.00
#
_symmetry.space_group_name_H-M   'P 1'
#
loop_
_entity.id
_entity.type
_entity.pdbx_description
1 polymer ?
#
loop_
_entity_poly.entity_id
_entity_poly.type
_entity_poly.pdbx_seq_one_letter_code
_entity_poly.pdbx_strand_id
1 'polypeptide(L)'
;MATYEEVAGRGGGYELGANRPPLKVDDLPEPEAVFNAPHLGFKQIVTLVVGPSLIALGLSIGSGEWLLGPLAIGTKGWIGIGFVILLSILLQAFYNVEIGRYVLATGEVPALGFGRIPAGAYVGTILAIVLFYLAFITGGWASAAGASLFTALTGDIPGEGDLNTTRWLAVLLIGVVFTITLFGRKISRTLELVNWLIVAFILITLVVFTAFIASGEAWLDGLEGLFRPALPPEGTSATEIGRVAGFAAMASGLNYVFMNYYRDKGYGMGSKTGFIPGLLARAEEGDVAIDPVGTTFPETDENARRWKRWYRFLTLEMWVIFVPGALIGIMMPGILVSHLAKETGTPPNDETMPTYVA
;
A
#
# COMPACT_ATOMS: atom_id res chain seq x y z
N MET A 1 24.51 26.61 5.49
CA MET A 1 23.04 26.57 5.35
C MET A 1 22.48 27.55 6.35
N ALA A 2 21.62 28.47 5.92
CA ALA A 2 20.90 29.35 6.84
C ALA A 2 20.05 28.49 7.80
N THR A 3 19.92 28.89 9.06
CA THR A 3 19.05 28.16 10.00
C THR A 3 17.58 28.35 9.62
N TYR A 4 16.69 27.43 10.02
CA TYR A 4 15.25 27.57 9.78
C TYR A 4 14.70 28.93 10.26
N GLU A 5 15.27 29.47 11.34
CA GLU A 5 14.94 30.80 11.89
C GLU A 5 15.35 31.96 10.96
N GLU A 6 16.49 31.86 10.27
CA GLU A 6 16.93 32.87 9.30
C GLU A 6 16.06 32.92 8.05
N VAL A 7 15.44 31.79 7.67
CA VAL A 7 14.56 31.65 6.51
C VAL A 7 13.14 32.14 6.85
N ALA A 8 12.60 31.72 8.01
CA ALA A 8 11.28 32.14 8.48
C ALA A 8 11.19 33.66 8.74
N GLY A 9 12.26 34.28 9.25
CA GLY A 9 12.32 35.73 9.50
C GLY A 9 12.41 36.61 8.25
N ARG A 10 12.68 36.04 7.06
CA ARG A 10 12.92 36.79 5.80
C ARG A 10 11.83 36.61 4.73
N GLY A 11 10.76 35.87 5.03
CA GLY A 11 9.73 35.54 4.01
C GLY A 11 10.27 34.68 2.86
N GLY A 12 11.41 34.01 3.06
CA GLY A 12 12.01 33.09 2.09
C GLY A 12 11.53 31.66 2.29
N GLY A 13 11.57 30.85 1.23
CA GLY A 13 11.35 29.41 1.32
C GLY A 13 12.61 28.66 1.79
N TYR A 14 12.43 27.44 2.30
CA TYR A 14 13.49 26.54 2.74
C TYR A 14 14.05 25.71 1.58
N GLU A 15 15.34 25.86 1.31
CA GLU A 15 16.06 25.10 0.29
C GLU A 15 16.24 23.64 0.72
N LEU A 16 15.49 22.73 0.09
CA LEU A 16 15.61 21.29 0.29
C LEU A 16 16.09 20.60 -0.98
N GLY A 17 17.29 20.00 -0.90
CA GLY A 17 17.89 19.24 -1.99
C GLY A 17 18.34 20.13 -3.15
N ALA A 18 18.30 19.59 -4.37
CA ALA A 18 18.70 20.27 -5.60
C ALA A 18 17.56 20.34 -6.62
N ASN A 19 17.61 21.32 -7.53
CA ASN A 19 16.85 21.34 -8.79
C ASN A 19 15.30 21.32 -8.64
N ARG A 20 14.78 21.77 -7.49
CA ARG A 20 13.35 22.08 -7.27
C ARG A 20 13.22 23.37 -6.48
N PRO A 21 12.08 24.09 -6.59
CA PRO A 21 11.87 25.30 -5.81
C PRO A 21 11.95 25.05 -4.28
N PRO A 22 12.31 26.09 -3.50
CA PRO A 22 12.35 26.02 -2.05
C PRO A 22 10.97 25.70 -1.49
N LEU A 23 10.92 24.89 -0.44
CA LEU A 23 9.67 24.61 0.28
C LEU A 23 9.18 25.90 0.95
N LYS A 24 7.87 26.10 1.00
CA LYS A 24 7.30 27.14 1.88
C LYS A 24 7.58 26.79 3.34
N VAL A 25 7.51 27.77 4.23
CA VAL A 25 7.70 27.54 5.67
C VAL A 25 6.44 27.98 6.41
N ASP A 26 5.84 27.06 7.16
CA ASP A 26 4.68 27.29 8.03
C ASP A 26 4.71 26.29 9.19
N ASP A 27 3.98 26.54 10.26
CA ASP A 27 3.92 25.62 11.39
C ASP A 27 3.14 24.34 11.06
N LEU A 28 3.54 23.23 11.70
CA LEU A 28 2.77 22.00 11.64
C LEU A 28 1.37 22.27 12.18
N PRO A 29 0.30 21.80 11.51
CA PRO A 29 -1.04 21.94 12.03
C PRO A 29 -1.31 20.94 13.15
N GLU A 30 -2.21 21.31 14.07
CA GLU A 30 -2.75 20.36 15.03
C GLU A 30 -3.60 19.29 14.31
N PRO A 31 -3.42 17.99 14.61
CA PRO A 31 -4.24 16.92 14.05
C PRO A 31 -5.75 17.13 14.17
N GLU A 32 -6.23 17.64 15.31
CA GLU A 32 -7.64 17.99 15.55
C GLU A 32 -8.18 18.98 14.52
N ALA A 33 -7.38 19.99 14.17
CA ALA A 33 -7.78 21.01 13.21
C ALA A 33 -7.88 20.42 11.79
N VAL A 34 -6.92 19.56 11.41
CA VAL A 34 -6.92 18.90 10.09
C VAL A 34 -8.12 17.97 9.93
N PHE A 35 -8.45 17.19 10.95
CA PHE A 35 -9.55 16.23 10.89
C PHE A 35 -10.91 16.81 11.33
N ASN A 36 -10.97 18.12 11.59
CA ASN A 36 -12.15 18.83 12.07
C ASN A 36 -12.84 18.11 13.25
N ALA A 37 -12.05 17.74 14.26
CA ALA A 37 -12.51 17.01 15.43
C ALA A 37 -12.05 17.69 16.72
N PRO A 38 -12.90 17.83 17.74
CA PRO A 38 -12.51 18.48 19.00
C PRO A 38 -11.47 17.69 19.79
N HIS A 39 -11.45 16.37 19.63
CA HIS A 39 -10.48 15.48 20.24
C HIS A 39 -10.33 14.20 19.41
N LEU A 40 -9.10 13.72 19.27
CA LEU A 40 -8.79 12.45 18.59
C LEU A 40 -8.70 11.28 19.59
N GLY A 41 -9.87 10.79 20.01
CA GLY A 41 -9.98 9.54 20.76
C GLY A 41 -9.92 8.31 19.85
N PHE A 42 -10.04 7.11 20.42
CA PHE A 42 -10.00 5.85 19.67
C PHE A 42 -10.96 5.81 18.48
N LYS A 43 -12.22 6.22 18.69
CA LYS A 43 -13.24 6.26 17.63
C LYS A 43 -12.83 7.17 16.47
N GLN A 44 -12.31 8.36 16.77
CA GLN A 44 -11.86 9.32 15.77
C GLN A 44 -10.62 8.82 15.04
N ILE A 45 -9.68 8.17 15.74
CA ILE A 45 -8.52 7.55 15.11
C ILE A 45 -8.98 6.53 14.06
N VAL A 46 -9.89 5.62 14.42
CA VAL A 46 -10.38 4.58 13.51
C VAL A 46 -11.18 5.15 12.32
N THR A 47 -11.99 6.19 12.55
CA THR A 47 -12.95 6.67 11.53
C THR A 47 -12.45 7.84 10.68
N LEU A 48 -11.53 8.64 11.22
CA LEU A 48 -11.02 9.87 10.59
C LEU A 48 -9.55 9.77 10.23
N VAL A 49 -8.71 9.17 11.07
CA VAL A 49 -7.24 9.14 10.89
C VAL A 49 -6.85 7.98 9.99
N VAL A 50 -7.17 6.74 10.37
CA VAL A 50 -6.85 5.52 9.62
C VAL A 50 -7.52 5.56 8.24
N GLY A 51 -6.74 5.26 7.20
CA GLY A 51 -7.22 5.24 5.83
C GLY A 51 -6.12 4.93 4.81
N PRO A 52 -5.05 5.75 4.74
CA PRO A 52 -3.96 5.52 3.79
C PRO A 52 -3.35 4.11 3.86
N SER A 53 -3.19 3.54 5.05
CA SER A 53 -2.71 2.14 5.20
C SER A 53 -3.67 1.09 4.66
N LEU A 54 -4.98 1.35 4.67
CA LEU A 54 -5.98 0.42 4.12
C LEU A 54 -5.97 0.42 2.60
N ILE A 55 -5.69 1.58 1.98
CA ILE A 55 -5.44 1.62 0.53
C ILE A 55 -4.20 0.80 0.20
N ALA A 56 -3.12 0.95 0.98
CA ALA A 56 -1.90 0.16 0.82
C ALA A 56 -2.16 -1.35 0.96
N LEU A 57 -2.92 -1.75 1.99
CA LEU A 57 -3.32 -3.13 2.21
C LEU A 57 -4.20 -3.68 1.08
N GLY A 58 -5.15 -2.90 0.58
CA GLY A 58 -6.00 -3.31 -0.54
C GLY A 58 -5.22 -3.58 -1.82
N LEU A 59 -4.06 -2.94 -1.99
CA LEU A 59 -3.15 -3.25 -3.09
C LEU A 59 -2.29 -4.49 -2.79
N SER A 60 -1.85 -4.67 -1.54
CA SER A 60 -1.06 -5.83 -1.10
C SER A 60 -1.86 -7.14 -1.02
N ILE A 61 -3.19 -7.06 -0.95
CA ILE A 61 -4.07 -8.20 -0.74
C ILE A 61 -4.89 -8.42 -2.02
N GLY A 62 -4.66 -9.56 -2.70
CA GLY A 62 -5.42 -9.94 -3.90
C GLY A 62 -4.61 -9.98 -5.20
N SER A 63 -3.28 -10.04 -5.14
CA SER A 63 -2.44 -10.17 -6.34
C SER A 63 -1.45 -11.33 -6.30
N GLY A 64 -0.23 -11.16 -6.83
CA GLY A 64 0.78 -12.23 -6.88
C GLY A 64 1.24 -12.70 -5.50
N GLU A 65 1.01 -11.94 -4.43
CA GLU A 65 1.25 -12.36 -3.05
C GLU A 65 0.46 -13.64 -2.72
N TRP A 66 -0.76 -13.77 -3.23
CA TRP A 66 -1.64 -14.92 -2.96
C TRP A 66 -1.34 -16.15 -3.81
N LEU A 67 -0.63 -15.96 -4.92
CA LEU A 67 -0.26 -17.04 -5.80
C LEU A 67 1.17 -17.48 -5.51
N LEU A 68 2.12 -16.56 -5.51
CA LEU A 68 3.55 -16.88 -5.55
C LEU A 68 4.12 -17.30 -4.19
N GLY A 69 3.74 -16.59 -3.13
CA GLY A 69 4.16 -16.96 -1.77
C GLY A 69 3.58 -18.32 -1.37
N PRO A 70 2.24 -18.48 -1.42
CA PRO A 70 1.58 -19.75 -1.13
C PRO A 70 2.00 -20.90 -2.05
N LEU A 71 2.28 -20.66 -3.35
CA LEU A 71 2.85 -21.67 -4.23
C LEU A 71 4.23 -22.12 -3.76
N ALA A 72 5.12 -21.19 -3.42
CA ALA A 72 6.45 -21.52 -2.91
C ALA A 72 6.36 -22.29 -1.58
N ILE A 73 5.44 -21.89 -0.70
CA ILE A 73 5.17 -22.58 0.57
C ILE A 73 4.60 -24.00 0.32
N GLY A 74 3.63 -24.15 -0.60
CA GLY A 74 3.01 -25.43 -0.90
C GLY A 74 3.96 -26.42 -1.60
N THR A 75 4.95 -25.91 -2.33
CA THR A 75 5.95 -26.75 -3.04
C THR A 75 7.18 -27.06 -2.20
N LYS A 76 7.65 -26.13 -1.37
CA LYS A 76 8.95 -26.25 -0.67
C LYS A 76 8.84 -26.17 0.85
N GLY A 77 7.64 -25.92 1.38
CA GLY A 77 7.38 -25.78 2.79
C GLY A 77 7.58 -24.35 3.31
N TRP A 78 7.25 -24.20 4.59
CA TRP A 78 7.22 -22.92 5.27
C TRP A 78 8.59 -22.38 5.68
N ILE A 79 9.48 -23.25 6.15
CA ILE A 79 10.77 -22.84 6.74
C ILE A 79 11.65 -22.17 5.67
N GLY A 80 12.18 -21.00 6.01
CA GLY A 80 13.00 -20.18 5.10
C GLY A 80 12.19 -19.28 4.19
N ILE A 81 11.15 -19.79 3.54
CA ILE A 81 10.25 -18.97 2.70
C ILE A 81 9.41 -18.02 3.55
N GLY A 82 8.80 -18.51 4.62
CA GLY A 82 8.04 -17.69 5.58
C GLY A 82 8.91 -16.61 6.21
N PHE A 83 10.16 -16.92 6.56
CA PHE A 83 11.09 -15.95 7.13
C PHE A 83 11.44 -14.83 6.13
N VAL A 84 11.64 -15.16 4.84
CA VAL A 84 11.83 -14.17 3.78
C VAL A 84 10.61 -13.27 3.63
N ILE A 85 9.40 -13.84 3.68
CA ILE A 85 8.15 -13.08 3.64
C ILE A 85 8.06 -12.10 4.82
N LEU A 86 8.30 -12.59 6.05
CA LEU A 86 8.27 -11.75 7.25
C LEU A 86 9.27 -10.58 7.11
N LEU A 87 10.52 -10.87 6.75
CA LEU A 87 11.55 -9.84 6.60
C LEU A 87 11.17 -8.83 5.51
N SER A 88 10.59 -9.30 4.40
CA SER A 88 10.13 -8.45 3.30
C SER A 88 9.05 -7.46 3.76
N ILE A 89 8.05 -7.93 4.51
CA ILE A 89 6.96 -7.10 5.05
C ILE A 89 7.49 -6.08 6.07
N LEU A 90 8.38 -6.50 6.97
CA LEU A 90 8.97 -5.61 7.97
C LEU A 90 9.83 -4.51 7.31
N LEU A 91 10.69 -4.89 6.37
CA LEU A 91 11.52 -3.93 5.62
C LEU A 91 10.66 -2.99 4.78
N GLN A 92 9.58 -3.49 4.19
CA GLN A 92 8.60 -2.67 3.48
C GLN A 92 7.95 -1.65 4.43
N ALA A 93 7.54 -2.05 5.63
CA ALA A 93 6.97 -1.13 6.61
C ALA A 93 7.97 -0.04 7.03
N PHE A 94 9.25 -0.39 7.26
CA PHE A 94 10.30 0.61 7.52
C PHE A 94 10.46 1.58 6.36
N TYR A 95 10.56 1.06 5.14
CA TYR A 95 10.66 1.87 3.93
C TYR A 95 9.48 2.84 3.81
N ASN A 96 8.25 2.34 4.00
CA ASN A 96 7.03 3.13 3.91
C ASN A 96 6.93 4.18 5.01
N VAL A 97 7.36 3.88 6.24
CA VAL A 97 7.44 4.89 7.29
C VAL A 97 8.39 6.02 6.90
N GLU A 98 9.56 5.72 6.32
CA GLU A 98 10.51 6.77 5.91
C GLU A 98 10.00 7.63 4.75
N ILE A 99 9.38 7.00 3.74
CA ILE A 99 8.72 7.75 2.66
C ILE A 99 7.55 8.57 3.21
N GLY A 100 6.75 8.01 4.11
CA GLY A 100 5.65 8.70 4.77
C GLY A 100 6.15 9.90 5.58
N ARG A 101 7.25 9.76 6.31
CA ARG A 101 7.88 10.89 7.05
C ARG A 101 8.23 12.04 6.11
N TYR A 102 8.76 11.74 4.93
CA TYR A 102 9.03 12.76 3.92
C TYR A 102 7.74 13.49 3.50
N VAL A 103 6.66 12.75 3.21
CA VAL A 103 5.35 13.33 2.86
C VAL A 103 4.79 14.19 4.00
N LEU A 104 4.83 13.69 5.23
CA LEU A 104 4.37 14.40 6.43
C LEU A 104 5.17 15.68 6.68
N ALA A 105 6.47 15.66 6.39
CA ALA A 105 7.37 16.77 6.67
C ALA A 105 7.32 17.88 5.63
N THR A 106 7.01 17.53 4.38
CA THR A 106 7.12 18.46 3.24
C THR A 106 5.79 18.75 2.56
N GLY A 107 4.78 17.90 2.74
CA GLY A 107 3.54 17.93 1.96
C GLY A 107 3.74 17.56 0.48
N GLU A 108 4.96 17.25 0.03
CA GLU A 108 5.19 16.79 -1.33
C GLU A 108 4.94 15.28 -1.46
N VAL A 109 4.51 14.86 -2.65
CA VAL A 109 4.47 13.44 -3.00
C VAL A 109 5.88 12.91 -3.24
N PRO A 110 6.19 11.64 -2.93
CA PRO A 110 7.55 11.12 -3.02
C PRO A 110 8.16 11.20 -4.41
N ALA A 111 7.36 11.06 -5.47
CA ALA A 111 7.83 11.23 -6.84
C ALA A 111 8.48 12.61 -7.06
N LEU A 112 7.90 13.67 -6.50
CA LEU A 112 8.50 15.01 -6.54
C LEU A 112 9.71 15.12 -5.62
N GLY A 113 9.68 14.42 -4.48
CA GLY A 113 10.80 14.36 -3.54
C GLY A 113 12.06 13.71 -4.11
N PHE A 114 11.93 12.65 -4.91
CA PHE A 114 13.06 12.11 -5.64
C PHE A 114 13.68 13.13 -6.60
N GLY A 115 12.87 14.05 -7.10
CA GLY A 115 13.36 15.19 -7.89
C GLY A 115 14.22 16.19 -7.12
N ARG A 116 14.24 16.14 -5.77
CA ARG A 116 15.15 16.93 -4.94
C ARG A 116 16.54 16.29 -4.79
N ILE A 117 16.73 15.06 -5.24
CA ILE A 117 18.00 14.34 -5.14
C ILE A 117 18.82 14.59 -6.42
N PRO A 118 20.11 14.97 -6.34
CA PRO A 118 20.98 15.05 -7.52
C PRO A 118 20.93 13.74 -8.34
N ALA A 119 20.80 13.74 -9.67
CA ALA A 119 20.93 14.84 -10.64
C ALA A 119 19.69 15.76 -10.81
N GLY A 120 18.65 15.62 -9.98
CA GLY A 120 17.53 16.56 -9.88
C GLY A 120 16.22 16.06 -10.50
N ALA A 121 15.26 16.98 -10.64
CA ALA A 121 13.87 16.70 -10.99
C ALA A 121 13.69 15.82 -12.23
N TYR A 122 14.48 16.09 -13.28
CA TYR A 122 14.40 15.35 -14.54
C TYR A 122 14.80 13.88 -14.40
N VAL A 123 15.76 13.55 -13.52
CA VAL A 123 16.17 12.15 -13.34
C VAL A 123 15.31 11.49 -12.27
N GLY A 124 15.22 12.09 -11.07
CA GLY A 124 14.54 11.48 -9.94
C GLY A 124 13.04 11.31 -10.15
N THR A 125 12.35 12.37 -10.59
CA THR A 125 10.89 12.34 -10.78
C THR A 125 10.50 11.45 -11.95
N ILE A 126 11.22 11.55 -13.09
CA ILE A 126 10.92 10.73 -14.27
C ILE A 126 11.18 9.26 -13.96
N LEU A 127 12.31 8.94 -13.31
CA LEU A 127 12.60 7.56 -12.92
C LEU A 127 11.53 7.00 -11.99
N ALA A 128 11.06 7.79 -11.01
CA ALA A 128 9.94 7.38 -10.17
C ALA A 128 8.68 7.09 -11.00
N ILE A 129 8.27 8.02 -11.87
CA ILE A 129 7.09 7.82 -12.72
C ILE A 129 7.25 6.57 -13.61
N VAL A 130 8.42 6.38 -14.22
CA VAL A 130 8.71 5.20 -15.06
C VAL A 130 8.63 3.92 -14.24
N LEU A 131 9.25 3.85 -13.06
CA LEU A 131 9.21 2.67 -12.18
C LEU A 131 7.79 2.34 -11.73
N PHE A 132 6.96 3.36 -11.48
CA PHE A 132 5.54 3.15 -11.22
C PHE A 132 4.82 2.54 -12.42
N TYR A 133 4.93 3.11 -13.62
CA TYR A 133 4.26 2.56 -14.80
C TYR A 133 4.78 1.19 -15.21
N LEU A 134 6.08 0.92 -15.04
CA LEU A 134 6.65 -0.41 -15.30
C LEU A 134 6.01 -1.50 -14.44
N ALA A 135 5.57 -1.18 -13.22
CA ALA A 135 4.86 -2.14 -12.37
C ALA A 135 3.48 -2.53 -12.94
N PHE A 136 2.84 -1.67 -13.75
CA PHE A 136 1.50 -1.92 -14.31
C PHE A 136 1.49 -2.27 -15.80
N ILE A 137 2.64 -2.26 -16.48
CA ILE A 137 2.72 -2.28 -17.95
C ILE A 137 2.07 -3.52 -18.59
N THR A 138 2.03 -4.64 -17.86
CA THR A 138 1.48 -5.91 -18.35
C THR A 138 -0.03 -6.03 -18.14
N GLY A 139 -0.66 -5.13 -17.39
CA GLY A 139 -2.11 -5.17 -17.12
C GLY A 139 -2.57 -6.39 -16.31
N GLY A 140 -1.66 -7.08 -15.61
CA GLY A 140 -1.93 -8.34 -14.92
C GLY A 140 -3.10 -8.27 -13.92
N TRP A 141 -3.18 -7.21 -13.11
CA TRP A 141 -4.28 -7.03 -12.15
C TRP A 141 -5.65 -6.88 -12.82
N ALA A 142 -5.74 -6.08 -13.88
CA ALA A 142 -7.00 -5.89 -14.59
C ALA A 142 -7.44 -7.22 -15.24
N SER A 143 -6.50 -7.94 -15.86
CA SER A 143 -6.78 -9.25 -16.44
C SER A 143 -7.24 -10.26 -15.39
N ALA A 144 -6.58 -10.31 -14.23
CA ALA A 144 -6.96 -11.20 -13.12
C ALA A 144 -8.35 -10.86 -12.58
N ALA A 145 -8.66 -9.58 -12.37
CA ALA A 145 -9.99 -9.15 -11.92
C ALA A 145 -11.09 -9.51 -12.92
N GLY A 146 -10.84 -9.37 -14.22
CA GLY A 146 -11.77 -9.78 -15.28
C GLY A 146 -12.00 -11.30 -15.30
N ALA A 147 -10.94 -12.10 -15.10
CA ALA A 147 -11.04 -13.55 -14.97
C ALA A 147 -11.82 -13.96 -13.71
N SER A 148 -11.56 -13.34 -12.56
CA SER A 148 -12.32 -13.60 -11.33
C SER A 148 -13.79 -13.24 -11.46
N LEU A 149 -14.12 -12.12 -12.14
CA LEU A 149 -15.50 -11.75 -12.40
C LEU A 149 -16.19 -12.72 -13.36
N PHE A 150 -15.48 -13.23 -14.37
CA PHE A 150 -16.00 -14.28 -15.24
C PHE A 150 -16.39 -15.51 -14.43
N THR A 151 -15.47 -16.05 -13.62
CA THR A 151 -15.73 -17.21 -12.77
C THR A 151 -16.87 -16.97 -11.78
N ALA A 152 -16.97 -15.78 -11.20
CA ALA A 152 -18.09 -15.43 -10.32
C ALA A 152 -19.46 -15.44 -11.03
N LEU A 153 -19.50 -15.16 -12.34
CA LEU A 153 -20.73 -15.11 -13.13
C LEU A 153 -21.09 -16.47 -13.76
N THR A 154 -20.09 -17.25 -14.18
CA THR A 154 -20.30 -18.51 -14.92
C THR A 154 -20.14 -19.74 -14.05
N GLY A 155 -19.36 -19.67 -12.98
CA GLY A 155 -18.89 -20.81 -12.19
C GLY A 155 -17.68 -21.53 -12.80
N ASP A 156 -17.20 -21.10 -13.97
CA ASP A 156 -16.13 -21.77 -14.71
C ASP A 156 -14.80 -21.01 -14.60
N ILE A 157 -13.68 -21.76 -14.63
CA ILE A 157 -12.34 -21.18 -14.77
C ILE A 157 -12.15 -20.80 -16.25
N PRO A 158 -11.85 -19.53 -16.59
CA PRO A 158 -11.78 -19.10 -17.99
C PRO A 158 -10.64 -19.79 -18.73
N GLY A 159 -10.97 -20.39 -19.88
CA GLY A 159 -9.99 -20.99 -20.80
C GLY A 159 -9.54 -20.04 -21.90
N GLU A 160 -8.76 -20.55 -22.85
CA GLU A 160 -8.29 -19.77 -24.01
C GLU A 160 -9.44 -19.18 -24.86
N GLY A 161 -10.57 -19.89 -24.93
CA GLY A 161 -11.77 -19.43 -25.65
C GLY A 161 -12.47 -18.22 -25.00
N ASP A 162 -12.27 -18.03 -23.69
CA ASP A 162 -12.97 -17.01 -22.91
C ASP A 162 -12.18 -15.70 -22.79
N LEU A 163 -10.96 -15.65 -23.34
CA LEU A 163 -10.04 -14.52 -23.19
C LEU A 163 -10.65 -13.19 -23.64
N ASN A 164 -11.49 -13.19 -24.67
CA ASN A 164 -12.13 -11.96 -25.11
C ASN A 164 -13.17 -11.48 -24.06
N THR A 165 -13.95 -12.40 -23.51
CA THR A 165 -14.96 -12.10 -22.49
C THR A 165 -14.31 -11.58 -21.22
N THR A 166 -13.28 -12.26 -20.71
CA THR A 166 -12.57 -11.84 -19.49
C THR A 166 -11.92 -10.47 -19.65
N ARG A 167 -11.37 -10.15 -20.84
CA ARG A 167 -10.82 -8.83 -21.15
C ARG A 167 -11.91 -7.74 -21.16
N TRP A 168 -13.08 -8.00 -21.73
CA TRP A 168 -14.18 -7.02 -21.69
C TRP A 168 -14.72 -6.82 -20.27
N LEU A 169 -14.77 -7.87 -19.46
CA LEU A 169 -15.09 -7.75 -18.04
C LEU A 169 -14.04 -6.93 -17.28
N ALA A 170 -12.75 -7.10 -17.59
CA ALA A 170 -11.68 -6.26 -17.04
C ALA A 170 -11.87 -4.77 -17.41
N VAL A 171 -12.16 -4.48 -18.68
CA VAL A 171 -12.43 -3.11 -19.16
C VAL A 171 -13.67 -2.52 -18.48
N LEU A 172 -14.73 -3.31 -18.33
CA LEU A 172 -15.92 -2.92 -17.58
C LEU A 172 -15.58 -2.54 -16.14
N LEU A 173 -14.81 -3.38 -15.43
CA LEU A 173 -14.38 -3.13 -14.06
C LEU A 173 -13.55 -1.84 -13.95
N ILE A 174 -12.62 -1.61 -14.89
CA ILE A 174 -11.86 -0.34 -14.95
C ILE A 174 -12.82 0.84 -15.11
N GLY A 175 -13.80 0.75 -16.01
CA GLY A 175 -14.81 1.79 -16.23
C GLY A 175 -15.66 2.05 -14.98
N VAL A 176 -16.05 1.01 -14.25
CA VAL A 176 -16.81 1.11 -13.00
C VAL A 176 -15.96 1.80 -11.91
N VAL A 177 -14.72 1.36 -11.71
CA VAL A 177 -13.81 1.97 -10.71
C VAL A 177 -13.53 3.43 -11.06
N PHE A 178 -13.28 3.75 -12.33
CA PHE A 178 -13.12 5.11 -12.80
C PHE A 178 -14.37 5.96 -12.49
N THR A 179 -15.56 5.43 -12.77
CA THR A 179 -16.82 6.13 -12.51
C THR A 179 -17.02 6.40 -11.01
N ILE A 180 -16.85 5.39 -10.16
CA ILE A 180 -17.01 5.51 -8.70
C ILE A 180 -16.03 6.55 -8.12
N THR A 181 -14.77 6.53 -8.56
CA THR A 181 -13.73 7.45 -8.08
C THR A 181 -13.96 8.88 -8.57
N LEU A 182 -14.52 9.05 -9.77
CA LEU A 182 -14.81 10.36 -10.37
C LEU A 182 -15.84 11.17 -9.58
N PHE A 183 -16.85 10.50 -9.00
CA PHE A 183 -17.92 11.14 -8.21
C PHE A 183 -17.61 11.28 -6.72
N GLY A 184 -16.42 10.90 -6.25
CA GLY A 184 -16.03 11.17 -4.86
C GLY A 184 -15.85 12.67 -4.58
N ARG A 185 -16.10 13.14 -3.34
CA ARG A 185 -15.62 14.47 -2.92
C ARG A 185 -14.09 14.54 -2.98
N LYS A 186 -13.44 13.45 -2.55
CA LYS A 186 -12.00 13.27 -2.61
C LYS A 186 -11.71 11.84 -3.01
N ILE A 187 -10.87 11.66 -4.03
CA ILE A 187 -10.54 10.34 -4.57
C ILE A 187 -10.01 9.43 -3.45
N SER A 188 -9.10 9.94 -2.61
CA SER A 188 -8.56 9.17 -1.48
C SER A 188 -9.65 8.69 -0.51
N ARG A 189 -10.67 9.52 -0.22
CA ARG A 189 -11.73 9.14 0.73
C ARG A 189 -12.62 8.03 0.17
N THR A 190 -12.96 8.09 -1.12
CA THR A 190 -13.70 7.02 -1.78
C THR A 190 -12.88 5.73 -1.76
N LEU A 191 -11.59 5.81 -2.11
CA LEU A 191 -10.69 4.64 -2.07
C LEU A 191 -10.54 4.08 -0.66
N GLU A 192 -10.41 4.92 0.37
CA GLU A 192 -10.35 4.50 1.77
C GLU A 192 -11.59 3.68 2.17
N LEU A 193 -12.78 4.21 1.90
CA LEU A 193 -14.04 3.57 2.30
C LEU A 193 -14.26 2.24 1.58
N VAL A 194 -14.00 2.20 0.28
CA VAL A 194 -14.12 0.98 -0.53
C VAL A 194 -13.09 -0.06 -0.07
N ASN A 195 -11.83 0.32 0.10
CA ASN A 195 -10.80 -0.60 0.59
C ASN A 195 -11.07 -1.07 2.02
N TRP A 196 -11.67 -0.24 2.87
CA TRP A 196 -12.08 -0.66 4.22
C TRP A 196 -12.99 -1.89 4.14
N LEU A 197 -14.02 -1.82 3.29
CA LEU A 197 -14.98 -2.91 3.09
C LEU A 197 -14.32 -4.13 2.45
N ILE A 198 -13.56 -3.93 1.37
CA ILE A 198 -12.92 -5.01 0.61
C ILE A 198 -11.89 -5.73 1.47
N VAL A 199 -10.96 -5.00 2.10
CA VAL A 199 -9.90 -5.59 2.93
C VAL A 199 -10.49 -6.30 4.15
N ALA A 200 -11.47 -5.68 4.83
CA ALA A 200 -12.13 -6.33 5.95
C ALA A 200 -12.84 -7.63 5.52
N PHE A 201 -13.60 -7.58 4.42
CA PHE A 201 -14.26 -8.76 3.88
C PHE A 201 -13.26 -9.86 3.54
N ILE A 202 -12.19 -9.54 2.82
CA ILE A 202 -11.18 -10.52 2.41
C ILE A 202 -10.49 -11.15 3.63
N LEU A 203 -9.97 -10.33 4.55
CA LEU A 203 -9.23 -10.83 5.71
C LEU A 203 -10.12 -11.65 6.64
N ILE A 204 -11.35 -11.21 6.91
CA ILE A 204 -12.31 -11.96 7.74
C ILE A 204 -12.64 -13.28 7.08
N THR A 205 -12.95 -13.26 5.78
CA THR A 205 -13.32 -14.46 5.01
C THR A 205 -12.19 -15.47 5.05
N LEU A 206 -10.97 -15.06 4.72
CA LEU A 206 -9.79 -15.94 4.79
C LEU A 206 -9.57 -16.53 6.17
N VAL A 207 -9.57 -15.70 7.22
CA VAL A 207 -9.35 -16.18 8.60
C VAL A 207 -10.42 -17.21 8.98
N VAL A 208 -11.68 -16.95 8.63
CA VAL A 208 -12.79 -17.87 8.89
C VAL A 208 -12.59 -19.19 8.12
N PHE A 209 -12.32 -19.14 6.81
CA PHE A 209 -12.10 -20.35 6.01
C PHE A 209 -10.89 -21.15 6.49
N THR A 210 -9.76 -20.50 6.76
CA THR A 210 -8.57 -21.15 7.31
C THR A 210 -8.85 -21.78 8.68
N ALA A 211 -9.65 -21.13 9.53
CA ALA A 211 -10.01 -21.69 10.83
C ALA A 211 -10.92 -22.94 10.73
N PHE A 212 -11.76 -23.04 9.70
CA PHE A 212 -12.63 -24.20 9.48
C PHE A 212 -11.97 -25.33 8.70
N ILE A 213 -11.08 -25.01 7.75
CA ILE A 213 -10.46 -25.99 6.85
C ILE A 213 -9.14 -26.51 7.41
N ALA A 214 -8.27 -25.62 7.91
CA ALA A 214 -6.91 -26.00 8.26
C ALA A 214 -6.79 -26.61 9.66
N SER A 215 -5.98 -27.65 9.78
CA SER A 215 -5.66 -28.29 11.06
C SER A 215 -4.83 -27.36 11.96
N GLY A 216 -4.90 -27.55 13.28
CA GLY A 216 -4.09 -26.77 14.24
C GLY A 216 -2.57 -26.89 14.01
N GLU A 217 -2.11 -28.03 13.47
CA GLU A 217 -0.72 -28.24 13.07
C GLU A 217 -0.33 -27.32 11.89
N ALA A 218 -1.21 -27.14 10.90
CA ALA A 218 -0.94 -26.25 9.78
C ALA A 218 -0.78 -24.77 10.22
N TRP A 219 -1.50 -24.35 11.27
CA TRP A 219 -1.31 -23.05 11.90
C TRP A 219 0.06 -22.92 12.59
N LEU A 220 0.48 -23.97 13.31
CA LEU A 220 1.78 -24.00 13.96
C LEU A 220 2.92 -23.99 12.93
N ASP A 221 2.80 -24.76 11.84
CA ASP A 221 3.75 -24.77 10.74
C ASP A 221 3.91 -23.37 10.11
N GLY A 222 2.80 -22.67 9.89
CA GLY A 222 2.80 -21.32 9.36
C GLY A 222 3.49 -20.31 10.28
N LEU A 223 3.16 -20.36 11.57
CA LEU A 223 3.79 -19.50 12.58
C LEU A 223 5.28 -19.82 12.74
N GLU A 224 5.65 -21.10 12.83
CA GLU A 224 7.05 -21.51 12.89
C GLU A 224 7.79 -21.04 11.64
N GLY A 225 7.23 -21.24 10.46
CA GLY A 225 7.81 -20.80 9.18
C GLY A 225 8.12 -19.32 9.11
N LEU A 226 7.19 -18.48 9.59
CA LEU A 226 7.35 -17.03 9.60
C LEU A 226 8.42 -16.58 10.59
N PHE A 227 8.45 -17.16 11.79
CA PHE A 227 9.28 -16.66 12.89
C PHE A 227 10.58 -17.42 13.12
N ARG A 228 10.81 -18.55 12.46
CA ARG A 228 12.07 -19.31 12.53
C ARG A 228 13.07 -18.76 11.52
N PRO A 229 14.18 -18.13 11.96
CA PRO A 229 15.22 -17.68 11.05
C PRO A 229 15.84 -18.89 10.33
N ALA A 230 15.71 -18.92 9.01
CA ALA A 230 16.24 -19.97 8.17
C ALA A 230 16.50 -19.44 6.76
N LEU A 231 17.45 -20.05 6.06
CA LEU A 231 17.61 -19.85 4.62
C LEU A 231 16.50 -20.60 3.88
N PRO A 232 16.09 -20.13 2.69
CA PRO A 232 15.21 -20.90 1.81
C PRO A 232 15.78 -22.30 1.55
N PRO A 233 14.93 -23.32 1.36
CA PRO A 233 15.37 -24.70 1.10
C PRO A 233 16.34 -24.81 -0.07
N GLU A 234 17.24 -25.80 0.00
CA GLU A 234 18.16 -26.10 -1.11
C GLU A 234 17.41 -26.31 -2.43
N GLY A 235 17.97 -25.78 -3.53
CA GLY A 235 17.30 -25.78 -4.83
C GLY A 235 16.32 -24.63 -5.05
N THR A 236 16.16 -23.70 -4.09
CA THR A 236 15.43 -22.45 -4.33
C THR A 236 16.28 -21.50 -5.16
N SER A 237 15.78 -21.14 -6.35
CA SER A 237 16.44 -20.21 -7.26
C SER A 237 16.34 -18.77 -6.77
N ALA A 238 17.29 -17.92 -7.18
CA ALA A 238 17.24 -16.49 -6.90
C ALA A 238 15.98 -15.82 -7.47
N THR A 239 15.48 -16.31 -8.61
CA THR A 239 14.25 -15.82 -9.24
C THR A 239 13.02 -16.12 -8.38
N GLU A 240 12.92 -17.30 -7.78
CA GLU A 240 11.80 -17.64 -6.88
C GLU A 240 11.84 -16.82 -5.59
N ILE A 241 13.02 -16.67 -4.98
CA ILE A 241 13.19 -15.80 -3.80
C ILE A 241 12.82 -14.36 -4.16
N GLY A 242 13.27 -13.88 -5.32
CA GLY A 242 12.93 -12.55 -5.83
C GLY A 242 11.43 -12.37 -6.10
N ARG A 243 10.73 -13.40 -6.59
CA ARG A 243 9.26 -13.40 -6.74
C ARG A 243 8.56 -13.30 -5.38
N VAL A 244 8.95 -14.15 -4.42
CA VAL A 244 8.35 -14.15 -3.07
C VAL A 244 8.60 -12.81 -2.37
N ALA A 245 9.85 -12.37 -2.30
CA ALA A 245 10.22 -11.11 -1.63
C ALA A 245 9.65 -9.89 -2.36
N GLY A 246 9.70 -9.89 -3.70
CA GLY A 246 9.24 -8.78 -4.53
C GLY A 246 7.75 -8.50 -4.40
N PHE A 247 6.92 -9.55 -4.40
CA PHE A 247 5.48 -9.42 -4.15
C PHE A 247 5.19 -9.17 -2.66
N ALA A 248 5.80 -9.92 -1.73
CA ALA A 248 5.58 -9.69 -0.31
C ALA A 248 5.92 -8.26 0.15
N ALA A 249 6.94 -7.62 -0.45
CA ALA A 249 7.31 -6.24 -0.15
C ALA A 249 6.72 -5.19 -1.11
N MET A 250 6.09 -5.59 -2.22
CA MET A 250 5.74 -4.72 -3.36
C MET A 250 6.86 -3.71 -3.71
N ALA A 251 8.12 -4.12 -3.62
CA ALA A 251 9.27 -3.23 -3.59
C ALA A 251 9.49 -2.55 -4.94
N SER A 252 9.15 -1.26 -5.05
CA SER A 252 9.54 -0.29 -6.10
C SER A 252 8.47 0.84 -6.19
N GLY A 253 7.92 1.08 -7.39
CA GLY A 253 7.01 2.17 -7.73
C GLY A 253 5.73 2.22 -6.90
N LEU A 254 5.24 1.06 -6.50
CA LEU A 254 3.97 0.94 -5.78
C LEU A 254 4.06 1.55 -4.38
N ASN A 255 5.14 1.26 -3.65
CA ASN A 255 5.28 1.64 -2.25
C ASN A 255 5.21 3.15 -2.02
N TYR A 256 6.02 3.92 -2.77
CA TYR A 256 6.03 5.36 -2.56
C TYR A 256 4.84 6.07 -3.23
N VAL A 257 4.16 5.48 -4.20
CA VAL A 257 2.96 6.11 -4.78
C VAL A 257 1.80 6.09 -3.81
N PHE A 258 1.61 5.03 -3.03
CA PHE A 258 0.51 5.03 -2.07
C PHE A 258 0.77 5.96 -0.88
N MET A 259 2.04 6.29 -0.60
CA MET A 259 2.38 7.32 0.36
C MET A 259 1.79 8.69 -0.01
N ASN A 260 1.45 8.93 -1.28
CA ASN A 260 0.72 10.13 -1.71
C ASN A 260 -0.61 10.31 -0.97
N TYR A 261 -1.28 9.21 -0.61
CA TYR A 261 -2.56 9.28 0.07
C TYR A 261 -2.44 9.88 1.48
N TYR A 262 -1.26 9.87 2.10
CA TYR A 262 -1.01 10.60 3.35
C TYR A 262 -1.08 12.11 3.13
N ARG A 263 -0.46 12.62 2.04
CA ARG A 263 -0.60 14.04 1.66
C ARG A 263 -2.05 14.37 1.46
N ASP A 264 -2.71 13.59 0.59
CA ASP A 264 -4.09 13.86 0.22
C ASP A 264 -4.95 13.88 1.46
N LYS A 265 -4.86 12.86 2.32
CA LYS A 265 -5.56 12.76 3.62
C LYS A 265 -5.36 13.98 4.52
N GLY A 266 -4.24 14.67 4.39
CA GLY A 266 -3.89 15.90 5.12
C GLY A 266 -2.86 15.68 6.21
N TYR A 267 -2.15 14.55 6.24
CA TYR A 267 -1.20 14.25 7.30
C TYR A 267 -0.06 15.27 7.35
N GLY A 268 0.19 15.82 8.53
CA GLY A 268 1.25 16.81 8.75
C GLY A 268 1.14 17.98 7.77
N MET A 269 2.24 18.28 7.07
CA MET A 269 2.29 19.34 6.08
C MET A 269 1.49 19.05 4.81
N GLY A 270 1.01 17.81 4.60
CA GLY A 270 0.12 17.47 3.49
C GLY A 270 -1.17 18.28 3.46
N SER A 271 -1.69 18.66 4.63
CA SER A 271 -2.86 19.55 4.76
C SER A 271 -2.62 20.96 4.23
N LYS A 272 -1.37 21.41 4.10
CA LYS A 272 -1.00 22.73 3.58
C LYS A 272 -0.84 22.74 2.05
N THR A 273 -0.64 21.57 1.43
CA THR A 273 -0.42 21.42 -0.02
C THR A 273 -1.72 21.16 -0.79
N GLY A 274 -2.71 20.53 -0.15
CA GLY A 274 -4.00 20.19 -0.78
C GLY A 274 -4.05 18.77 -1.35
N PHE A 275 -5.15 18.46 -2.04
CA PHE A 275 -5.46 17.13 -2.57
C PHE A 275 -6.13 17.22 -3.94
N ILE A 276 -6.22 16.10 -4.67
CA ILE A 276 -6.93 16.04 -5.96
C ILE A 276 -8.45 15.93 -5.70
N PRO A 277 -9.26 16.97 -6.00
CA PRO A 277 -10.70 16.91 -5.81
C PRO A 277 -11.36 16.04 -6.88
N GLY A 278 -12.43 15.32 -6.52
CA GLY A 278 -13.30 14.69 -7.51
C GLY A 278 -14.32 15.67 -8.11
N LEU A 279 -15.16 15.22 -9.04
CA LEU A 279 -16.08 16.11 -9.76
C LEU A 279 -17.10 16.79 -8.86
N LEU A 280 -17.61 16.10 -7.83
CA LEU A 280 -18.58 16.67 -6.90
C LEU A 280 -17.97 17.82 -6.08
N ALA A 281 -16.76 17.63 -5.54
CA ALA A 281 -16.08 18.70 -4.80
C ALA A 281 -15.72 19.88 -5.71
N ARG A 282 -15.29 19.62 -6.95
CA ARG A 282 -15.07 20.70 -7.93
C ARG A 282 -16.34 21.50 -8.23
N ALA A 283 -17.48 20.84 -8.29
CA ALA A 283 -18.77 21.49 -8.53
C ALA A 283 -19.25 22.30 -7.31
N GLU A 284 -18.98 21.85 -6.09
CA GLU A 284 -19.41 22.51 -4.84
C GLU A 284 -18.45 23.63 -4.39
N GLU A 285 -17.14 23.41 -4.47
CA GLU A 285 -16.11 24.23 -3.82
C GLU A 285 -15.18 24.96 -4.81
N GLY A 286 -15.34 24.71 -6.12
CA GLY A 286 -14.44 25.20 -7.17
C GLY A 286 -13.14 24.38 -7.29
N ASP A 287 -12.16 24.88 -8.05
CA ASP A 287 -10.86 24.22 -8.12
C ASP A 287 -10.11 24.37 -6.79
N VAL A 288 -10.10 23.29 -5.99
CA VAL A 288 -9.22 23.16 -4.84
C VAL A 288 -7.78 23.25 -5.34
N ALA A 289 -7.09 24.36 -5.03
CA ALA A 289 -5.73 24.59 -5.47
C ALA A 289 -4.78 23.56 -4.83
N ILE A 290 -4.09 22.79 -5.68
CA ILE A 290 -2.98 21.94 -5.26
C ILE A 290 -1.71 22.75 -5.46
N ASP A 291 -0.95 22.94 -4.39
CA ASP A 291 0.32 23.65 -4.48
C ASP A 291 1.36 22.80 -5.22
N PRO A 292 2.01 23.32 -6.29
CA PRO A 292 3.09 22.60 -6.96
C PRO A 292 4.34 22.41 -6.09
N VAL A 293 4.45 23.17 -4.99
CA VAL A 293 5.59 23.14 -4.06
C VAL A 293 5.09 22.92 -2.64
N GLY A 294 5.73 21.99 -1.94
CA GLY A 294 5.37 21.68 -0.56
C GLY A 294 5.68 22.78 0.46
N THR A 295 5.29 22.51 1.71
CA THR A 295 5.56 23.36 2.87
C THR A 295 6.27 22.54 3.93
N THR A 296 7.33 23.07 4.53
CA THR A 296 8.02 22.50 5.70
C THR A 296 7.79 23.38 6.92
N PHE A 297 8.27 22.95 8.08
CA PHE A 297 8.09 23.63 9.36
C PHE A 297 9.43 23.89 10.07
N PRO A 298 9.53 24.98 10.84
CA PRO A 298 10.72 25.26 11.64
C PRO A 298 10.82 24.33 12.85
N GLU A 299 12.04 24.05 13.30
CA GLU A 299 12.33 23.21 14.48
C GLU A 299 12.07 23.97 15.79
N THR A 300 10.80 24.22 16.11
CA THR A 300 10.37 24.79 17.39
C THR A 300 9.89 23.69 18.34
N ASP A 301 9.89 23.96 19.65
CA ASP A 301 9.34 23.03 20.65
C ASP A 301 7.88 22.65 20.38
N GLU A 302 7.10 23.60 19.86
CA GLU A 302 5.71 23.39 19.49
C GLU A 302 5.58 22.45 18.29
N ASN A 303 6.32 22.69 17.21
CA ASN A 303 6.35 21.81 16.05
C ASN A 303 6.90 20.43 16.40
N ALA A 304 7.89 20.33 17.29
CA ALA A 304 8.39 19.05 17.78
C ALA A 304 7.32 18.24 18.53
N ARG A 305 6.46 18.90 19.33
CA ARG A 305 5.29 18.24 19.96
C ARG A 305 4.28 17.77 18.91
N ARG A 306 3.92 18.62 17.95
CA ARG A 306 2.97 18.28 16.87
C ARG A 306 3.50 17.16 15.98
N TRP A 307 4.78 17.18 15.63
CA TRP A 307 5.47 16.14 14.87
C TRP A 307 5.37 14.77 15.54
N LYS A 308 5.62 14.70 16.86
CA LYS A 308 5.48 13.44 17.62
C LYS A 308 4.07 12.85 17.51
N ARG A 309 3.03 13.70 17.44
CA ARG A 309 1.63 13.24 17.28
C ARG A 309 1.39 12.71 15.88
N TRP A 310 1.79 13.46 14.85
CA TRP A 310 1.67 13.02 13.45
C TRP A 310 2.45 11.74 13.17
N TYR A 311 3.68 11.66 13.67
CA TYR A 311 4.52 10.48 13.51
C TYR A 311 3.89 9.25 14.18
N ARG A 312 3.26 9.41 15.36
CA ARG A 312 2.52 8.31 16.01
C ARG A 312 1.36 7.78 15.15
N PHE A 313 0.68 8.63 14.39
CA PHE A 313 -0.39 8.17 13.49
C PHE A 313 0.17 7.42 12.29
N LEU A 314 1.27 7.90 11.70
CA LEU A 314 1.96 7.18 10.63
C LEU A 314 2.47 5.81 11.12
N THR A 315 3.09 5.74 12.29
CA THR A 315 3.57 4.47 12.85
C THR A 315 2.43 3.54 13.21
N LEU A 316 1.31 4.05 13.74
CA LEU A 316 0.11 3.25 13.99
C LEU A 316 -0.41 2.64 12.69
N GLU A 317 -0.55 3.43 11.64
CA GLU A 317 -1.05 2.93 10.36
C GLU A 317 -0.11 1.89 9.72
N MET A 318 1.20 2.07 9.80
CA MET A 318 2.14 1.11 9.21
C MET A 318 2.31 -0.15 10.07
N TRP A 319 2.53 0.00 11.38
CA TRP A 319 2.89 -1.12 12.25
C TRP A 319 1.69 -1.84 12.87
N VAL A 320 0.56 -1.17 13.06
CA VAL A 320 -0.63 -1.74 13.71
C VAL A 320 -1.69 -2.14 12.70
N ILE A 321 -1.78 -1.45 11.56
CA ILE A 321 -2.76 -1.76 10.52
C ILE A 321 -2.11 -2.54 9.37
N PHE A 322 -1.13 -1.93 8.69
CA PHE A 322 -0.53 -2.52 7.48
C PHE A 322 0.23 -3.83 7.77
N VAL A 323 1.17 -3.86 8.71
CA VAL A 323 1.97 -5.08 8.97
C VAL A 323 1.10 -6.29 9.35
N PRO A 324 0.18 -6.20 10.33
CA PRO A 324 -0.69 -7.32 10.66
C PRO A 324 -1.61 -7.72 9.50
N GLY A 325 -2.17 -6.75 8.78
CA GLY A 325 -3.01 -7.02 7.61
C GLY A 325 -2.26 -7.76 6.50
N ALA A 326 -1.02 -7.36 6.20
CA ALA A 326 -0.17 -8.01 5.21
C ALA A 326 0.24 -9.42 5.66
N LEU A 327 0.61 -9.59 6.94
CA LEU A 327 0.95 -10.90 7.50
C LEU A 327 -0.24 -11.87 7.45
N ILE A 328 -1.44 -11.42 7.84
CA ILE A 328 -2.64 -12.26 7.73
C ILE A 328 -2.94 -12.56 6.26
N GLY A 329 -2.83 -11.56 5.39
CA GLY A 329 -3.11 -11.67 3.95
C GLY A 329 -2.23 -12.70 3.24
N ILE A 330 -0.99 -12.92 3.68
CA ILE A 330 -0.10 -13.95 3.13
C ILE A 330 -0.19 -15.28 3.90
N MET A 331 -0.38 -15.21 5.23
CA MET A 331 -0.37 -16.39 6.09
C MET A 331 -1.59 -17.27 5.82
N MET A 332 -2.78 -16.69 5.66
CA MET A 332 -4.01 -17.49 5.48
C MET A 332 -4.00 -18.30 4.17
N PRO A 333 -3.70 -17.72 2.99
CA PRO A 333 -3.57 -18.49 1.76
C PRO A 333 -2.40 -19.49 1.84
N GLY A 334 -1.27 -19.13 2.46
CA GLY A 334 -0.15 -20.05 2.65
C GLY A 334 -0.53 -21.28 3.47
N ILE A 335 -1.30 -21.11 4.54
CA ILE A 335 -1.75 -22.21 5.41
C ILE A 335 -2.71 -23.10 4.62
N LEU A 336 -3.71 -22.51 3.94
CA LEU A 336 -4.68 -23.25 3.14
C LEU A 336 -4.00 -24.09 2.06
N VAL A 337 -3.13 -23.47 1.26
CA VAL A 337 -2.44 -24.15 0.15
C VAL A 337 -1.55 -25.27 0.66
N SER A 338 -0.72 -25.00 1.68
CA SER A 338 0.16 -26.02 2.23
C SER A 338 -0.60 -27.17 2.90
N HIS A 339 -1.72 -26.87 3.57
CA HIS A 339 -2.57 -27.89 4.16
C HIS A 339 -3.22 -28.77 3.09
N LEU A 340 -3.85 -28.16 2.07
CA LEU A 340 -4.47 -28.89 0.97
C LEU A 340 -3.46 -29.72 0.17
N ALA A 341 -2.24 -29.21 -0.04
CA ALA A 341 -1.18 -29.94 -0.72
C ALA A 341 -0.77 -31.20 0.06
N LYS A 342 -0.72 -31.10 1.40
CA LYS A 342 -0.46 -32.24 2.29
C LYS A 342 -1.61 -33.25 2.26
N GLU A 343 -2.86 -32.80 2.37
CA GLU A 343 -4.05 -33.68 2.39
C GLU A 343 -4.25 -34.43 1.07
N THR A 344 -4.04 -33.75 -0.06
CA THR A 344 -4.19 -34.36 -1.39
C THR A 344 -2.97 -35.15 -1.85
N GLY A 345 -1.82 -35.00 -1.16
CA GLY A 345 -0.53 -35.54 -1.58
C GLY A 345 -0.02 -34.99 -2.92
N THR A 346 -0.62 -33.90 -3.42
CA THR A 346 -0.31 -33.32 -4.73
C THR A 346 0.27 -31.92 -4.52
N PRO A 347 1.52 -31.63 -4.93
CA PRO A 347 2.05 -30.28 -4.81
C PRO A 347 1.37 -29.31 -5.81
N PRO A 348 1.14 -28.05 -5.43
CA PRO A 348 0.62 -27.05 -6.36
C PRO A 348 1.67 -26.69 -7.43
N ASN A 349 1.20 -26.21 -8.58
CA ASN A 349 2.01 -25.62 -9.64
C ASN A 349 1.31 -24.38 -10.19
N ASP A 350 1.93 -23.66 -11.13
CA ASP A 350 1.37 -22.42 -11.68
C ASP A 350 -0.04 -22.61 -12.29
N GLU A 351 -0.34 -23.79 -12.87
CA GLU A 351 -1.64 -24.10 -13.50
C GLU A 351 -2.71 -24.50 -12.48
N THR A 352 -2.32 -25.21 -11.42
CA THR A 352 -3.26 -25.70 -10.39
C THR A 352 -3.46 -24.71 -9.25
N MET A 353 -2.60 -23.69 -9.14
CA MET A 353 -2.67 -22.70 -8.07
C MET A 353 -4.05 -22.03 -7.95
N PRO A 354 -4.74 -21.63 -9.05
CA PRO A 354 -6.09 -21.09 -8.98
C PRO A 354 -7.07 -22.03 -8.27
N THR A 355 -6.94 -23.35 -8.45
CA THR A 355 -7.79 -24.36 -7.80
C THR A 355 -7.48 -24.49 -6.31
N TYR A 356 -6.23 -24.27 -5.89
CA TYR A 356 -5.84 -24.31 -4.47
C TYR A 356 -6.28 -23.08 -3.68
N VAL A 357 -6.47 -21.94 -4.35
CA VAL A 357 -6.83 -20.65 -3.72
C VAL A 357 -8.28 -20.22 -3.94
N ALA A 358 -8.99 -20.88 -4.85
CA ALA A 358 -10.44 -20.73 -5.05
C ALA A 358 -11.21 -21.44 -3.93
#